data_AF-J9XUY3-F1
#
_entry.id   AF-J9XUY3-F1
#
_cell.length_a   1.000
_cell.length_b   1.000
_cell.length_c   1.000
_cell.angle_alpha   90.00
_cell.angle_beta   90.00
_cell.angle_gamma   90.00
#
_symmetry.space_group_name_H-M   'P 1'
#
loop_
_entity.id
_entity.type
_entity.pdbx_description
1 polymer ?
#
loop_
_entity_poly.entity_id
_entity_poly.type
_entity_poly.pdbx_seq_one_letter_code
_entity_poly.pdbx_strand_id
1 'polypeptide(L)'
;QHADESSIGGYLQFSPVNPNENIIGISTDLNVKFTSIHISDSSTVWRINTELIPQRYLVTVGGVEGNPGRETLSNWFRIDKYEDAYKLVYCPGVCETCRPFCGEIGILVEGSKRVLFIGSRSDQPLKVTFHKL
;
A
#
# COMPACT_ATOMS: atom_id res chain seq x y z
N GLN A 1 11.83 -0.34 1.79
CA GLN A 1 12.34 -1.17 0.68
C GLN A 1 13.80 -1.50 0.96
N HIS A 2 14.24 -2.75 0.78
CA HIS A 2 15.67 -3.06 0.81
C HIS A 2 16.37 -2.35 -0.36
N ALA A 3 17.57 -1.81 -0.12
CA ALA A 3 18.36 -1.15 -1.16
C ALA A 3 19.02 -2.16 -2.11
N ASP A 4 19.14 -3.41 -1.66
CA ASP A 4 19.67 -4.53 -2.42
C ASP A 4 18.51 -5.28 -3.09
N GLU A 5 18.50 -5.33 -4.42
CA GLU A 5 17.48 -6.04 -5.21
C GLU A 5 17.54 -7.57 -5.02
N SER A 6 18.65 -8.11 -4.52
CA SER A 6 18.82 -9.55 -4.24
C SER A 6 18.27 -9.98 -2.88
N SER A 7 17.90 -9.03 -2.02
CA SER A 7 17.27 -9.31 -0.73
C SER A 7 15.82 -9.76 -0.94
N ILE A 8 15.51 -10.98 -0.47
CA ILE A 8 14.12 -11.42 -0.33
C ILE A 8 13.45 -10.48 0.67
N GLY A 9 12.52 -9.65 0.19
CA GLY A 9 11.72 -8.76 1.02
C GLY A 9 10.74 -9.53 1.91
N GLY A 10 9.89 -8.80 2.62
CA GLY A 10 8.81 -9.41 3.40
C GLY A 10 7.74 -10.03 2.49
N TYR A 11 7.13 -11.12 2.95
CA TYR A 11 5.99 -11.75 2.29
C TYR A 11 4.72 -10.94 2.53
N LEU A 12 3.92 -10.78 1.48
CA LEU A 12 2.69 -10.00 1.49
C LEU A 12 1.49 -10.89 1.17
N GLN A 13 0.35 -10.56 1.77
CA GLN A 13 -0.96 -11.07 1.38
C GLN A 13 -1.86 -9.90 0.95
N PHE A 14 -2.63 -10.13 -0.10
CA PHE A 14 -3.64 -9.20 -0.61
C PHE A 14 -5.03 -9.74 -0.31
N SER A 15 -5.92 -8.88 0.17
CA SER A 15 -7.32 -9.20 0.46
C SER A 15 -8.21 -8.21 -0.29
N PRO A 16 -9.02 -8.64 -1.27
CA PRO A 16 -9.88 -7.73 -2.02
C PRO A 16 -11.02 -7.18 -1.18
N VAL A 17 -11.52 -6.00 -1.57
CA VAL A 17 -12.66 -5.34 -0.93
C VAL A 17 -13.91 -6.22 -0.86
N ASN A 18 -14.13 -7.04 -1.89
CA ASN A 18 -15.14 -8.07 -1.89
C ASN A 18 -14.54 -9.38 -1.38
N PRO A 19 -14.88 -9.84 -0.15
CA PRO A 19 -14.27 -11.02 0.44
C PRO A 19 -14.61 -12.33 -0.29
N ASN A 20 -15.60 -12.31 -1.19
CA ASN A 20 -15.97 -13.47 -2.02
C ASN A 20 -15.11 -13.61 -3.28
N GLU A 21 -14.26 -12.62 -3.59
CA GLU A 21 -13.35 -12.69 -4.73
C GLU A 21 -12.08 -13.47 -4.38
N ASN A 22 -11.73 -14.42 -5.24
CA ASN A 22 -10.52 -15.23 -5.13
C ASN A 22 -9.41 -14.79 -6.11
N ILE A 23 -9.68 -13.77 -6.92
CA ILE A 23 -8.75 -13.19 -7.90
C ILE A 23 -8.44 -11.76 -7.46
N ILE A 24 -7.16 -11.42 -7.40
CA ILE A 24 -6.72 -10.05 -7.16
C ILE A 24 -6.80 -9.28 -8.48
N GLY A 25 -7.85 -8.47 -8.61
CA GLY A 25 -8.06 -7.58 -9.75
C GLY A 25 -7.14 -6.37 -9.76
N ILE A 26 -6.83 -5.89 -10.97
CA ILE A 26 -6.16 -4.60 -11.18
C ILE A 26 -7.18 -3.49 -10.88
N SER A 27 -6.73 -2.36 -10.30
CA SER A 27 -7.58 -1.23 -9.96
C SER A 27 -8.73 -1.54 -8.98
N THR A 28 -8.68 -2.70 -8.32
CA THR A 28 -9.58 -3.09 -7.23
C THR A 28 -9.00 -2.62 -5.89
N ASP A 29 -9.85 -2.16 -4.97
CA ASP A 29 -9.44 -1.82 -3.61
C ASP A 29 -9.06 -3.09 -2.83
N LEU A 30 -7.87 -3.08 -2.23
CA LEU A 30 -7.27 -4.20 -1.50
C LEU A 30 -6.73 -3.73 -0.15
N ASN A 31 -6.81 -4.60 0.86
CA ASN A 31 -5.87 -4.52 1.98
C ASN A 31 -4.59 -5.27 1.63
N VAL A 32 -3.46 -4.73 2.11
CA VAL A 32 -2.13 -5.33 1.97
C VAL A 32 -1.61 -5.61 3.37
N LYS A 33 -1.11 -6.82 3.64
CA LYS A 33 -0.51 -7.14 4.95
C LYS A 33 0.79 -7.92 4.81
N PHE A 34 1.74 -7.64 5.71
CA PHE A 34 2.93 -8.49 5.83
C PHE A 34 2.59 -9.78 6.59
N THR A 35 2.97 -10.93 6.02
CA THR A 35 2.84 -12.26 6.65
C THR A 35 4.17 -12.76 7.22
N SER A 36 5.28 -12.11 6.88
CA SER A 36 6.63 -12.47 7.35
C SER A 36 7.06 -11.74 8.64
N ILE A 37 6.22 -10.87 9.20
CA ILE A 37 6.53 -10.11 10.42
C ILE A 37 5.39 -10.29 11.43
N HIS A 38 5.73 -10.22 12.73
CA HIS A 38 4.77 -10.24 13.82
C HIS A 38 5.01 -9.03 14.74
N ILE A 39 3.95 -8.34 15.13
CA ILE A 39 4.01 -7.16 16.01
C ILE A 39 3.02 -7.41 17.14
N SER A 40 3.49 -7.37 18.40
CA SER A 40 2.73 -7.86 19.55
C SER A 40 1.44 -7.09 19.84
N ASP A 41 1.37 -5.81 19.47
CA ASP A 41 0.24 -4.92 19.81
C ASP A 41 -0.27 -4.11 18.60
N SER A 42 0.00 -4.58 17.39
CA SER A 42 -0.42 -3.89 16.17
C SER A 42 -0.62 -4.87 15.03
N SER A 43 -1.43 -4.48 14.05
CA SER A 43 -1.57 -5.26 12.83
C SER A 43 -0.40 -5.01 11.88
N THR A 44 -0.19 -5.95 10.97
CA THR A 44 0.75 -5.81 9.85
C THR A 44 0.07 -5.28 8.58
N VAL A 45 -1.20 -4.89 8.70
CA VAL A 45 -2.02 -4.33 7.61
C VAL A 45 -1.51 -2.93 7.30
N TRP A 46 -1.34 -2.64 6.02
CA TRP A 46 -0.89 -1.36 5.55
C TRP A 46 -1.94 -0.28 5.81
N ARG A 47 -1.47 0.93 6.07
CA ARG A 47 -2.29 2.14 6.16
C ARG A 47 -1.50 3.37 5.73
N ILE A 48 -2.21 4.42 5.36
CA ILE A 48 -1.64 5.75 5.21
C ILE A 48 -1.51 6.42 6.59
N ASN A 49 -0.34 7.01 6.85
CA ASN A 49 -0.01 7.79 8.03
C ASN A 49 0.49 9.18 7.60
N THR A 50 -0.03 10.23 8.23
CA THR A 50 0.29 11.64 7.95
C THR A 50 0.98 12.34 9.13
N GLU A 51 1.22 11.64 10.23
CA GLU A 51 1.72 12.20 11.48
C GLU A 51 3.24 12.07 11.61
N LEU A 52 3.85 11.06 10.97
CA LEU A 52 5.28 10.77 11.10
C LEU A 52 6.19 11.80 10.42
N ILE A 53 5.80 12.28 9.24
CA ILE A 53 6.53 13.31 8.50
C ILE A 53 5.52 14.37 8.05
N PRO A 54 5.69 15.65 8.44
CA PRO A 54 4.76 16.71 8.06
C PRO A 54 4.51 16.73 6.56
N GLN A 55 3.24 16.80 6.17
CA GLN A 55 2.79 16.91 4.77
C GLN A 55 3.17 15.72 3.86
N ARG A 56 3.58 14.58 4.43
CA ARG A 56 3.83 13.35 3.67
C ARG A 56 2.84 12.27 4.07
N TYR A 57 2.29 11.60 3.06
CA TYR A 57 1.40 10.46 3.24
C TYR A 57 2.23 9.20 3.14
N LEU A 58 2.72 8.70 4.27
CA LEU A 58 3.57 7.52 4.33
C LEU A 58 2.73 6.26 4.40
N VAL A 59 3.22 5.18 3.81
CA VAL A 59 2.66 3.85 4.02
C VAL A 59 3.32 3.25 5.26
N THR A 60 2.51 2.91 6.26
CA THR A 60 2.93 2.25 7.49
C THR A 60 2.11 0.99 7.71
N VAL A 61 2.41 0.24 8.77
CA VAL A 61 1.55 -0.84 9.27
C VAL A 61 0.64 -0.34 10.40
N GLY A 62 -0.18 -1.21 10.99
CA GLY A 62 -1.15 -0.86 12.04
C GLY A 62 -2.53 -0.45 11.51
N GLY A 63 -2.87 -0.85 10.28
CA GLY A 63 -4.21 -0.70 9.71
C GLY A 63 -5.22 -1.70 10.26
N VAL A 64 -6.42 -1.70 9.68
CA VAL A 64 -7.48 -2.67 9.97
C VAL A 64 -7.88 -3.33 8.65
N GLU A 65 -7.91 -4.66 8.62
CA GLU A 65 -8.36 -5.44 7.47
C GLU A 65 -9.90 -5.46 7.41
N GLY A 66 -10.48 -5.26 6.23
CA GLY A 66 -11.92 -5.21 6.02
C GLY A 66 -12.60 -3.90 6.43
N ASN A 67 -13.90 -3.98 6.75
CA ASN A 67 -14.78 -2.85 7.06
C ASN A 67 -14.67 -1.69 6.03
N PRO A 68 -14.92 -1.94 4.72
CA PRO A 68 -14.75 -0.93 3.68
C PRO A 68 -15.66 0.27 3.94
N GLY A 69 -15.07 1.44 4.08
CA GLY A 69 -15.81 2.65 4.41
C GLY A 69 -14.92 3.80 4.87
N ARG A 70 -15.55 4.83 5.43
CA ARG A 70 -14.87 6.03 5.94
C ARG A 70 -13.85 5.70 7.03
N GLU A 71 -14.18 4.75 7.92
CA GLU A 71 -13.36 4.41 9.09
C GLU A 71 -12.03 3.71 8.72
N THR A 72 -12.01 2.99 7.60
CA THR A 72 -10.83 2.26 7.13
C THR A 72 -10.25 2.84 5.85
N LEU A 73 -10.68 4.05 5.44
CA LEU A 73 -10.33 4.68 4.17
C LEU A 73 -8.80 4.71 3.92
N SER A 74 -7.99 4.86 4.96
CA SER A 74 -6.52 4.85 4.87
C SER A 74 -5.89 3.49 4.58
N ASN A 75 -6.65 2.39 4.63
CA ASN A 75 -6.13 1.02 4.63
C ASN A 75 -6.29 0.32 3.27
N TRP A 76 -6.84 1.04 2.28
CA TRP A 76 -7.21 0.50 0.97
C TRP A 76 -6.26 1.01 -0.10
N PHE A 77 -5.65 0.06 -0.80
CA PHE A 77 -4.66 0.28 -1.85
C PHE A 77 -5.10 -0.43 -3.13
N ARG A 78 -4.49 -0.10 -4.26
CA ARG A 78 -4.75 -0.75 -5.54
C ARG A 78 -3.44 -1.17 -6.18
N ILE A 79 -3.52 -2.16 -7.05
CA ILE A 79 -2.45 -2.55 -7.96
C ILE A 79 -2.89 -2.15 -9.36
N ASP A 80 -2.08 -1.33 -10.03
CA ASP A 80 -2.33 -0.90 -11.40
C ASP A 80 -1.24 -1.42 -12.34
N LYS A 81 -1.56 -1.60 -13.63
CA LYS A 81 -0.53 -1.87 -14.65
C LYS A 81 0.42 -0.68 -14.75
N TYR A 82 1.70 -0.96 -14.91
CA TYR A 82 2.71 0.05 -15.15
C TYR A 82 3.81 -0.51 -16.04
N GLU A 83 3.84 -0.04 -17.29
CA GLU A 83 4.73 -0.55 -18.34
C GLU A 83 4.53 -2.07 -18.53
N ASP A 84 5.61 -2.85 -18.44
CA ASP A 84 5.66 -4.31 -18.46
C ASP A 84 5.49 -4.96 -17.07
N ALA A 85 5.15 -4.17 -16.04
CA ALA A 85 4.98 -4.63 -14.67
C ALA A 85 3.77 -3.95 -13.98
N TYR A 86 3.84 -3.73 -12.67
CA TYR A 86 2.79 -3.12 -11.87
C TYR A 86 3.31 -1.95 -11.05
N LYS A 87 2.37 -1.16 -10.52
CA LYS A 87 2.60 -0.15 -9.49
C LYS A 87 1.55 -0.27 -8.40
N LEU A 88 1.86 0.26 -7.23
CA LEU A 88 0.92 0.39 -6.13
C LEU A 88 0.33 1.81 -6.12
N VAL A 89 -0.95 1.92 -5.80
CA VAL A 89 -1.70 3.18 -5.82
C VAL A 89 -2.51 3.31 -4.53
N TYR A 90 -2.62 4.52 -4.00
CA TYR A 90 -3.61 4.87 -3.00
C TYR A 90 -4.63 5.81 -3.64
N CYS A 91 -5.84 5.29 -3.88
CA CYS A 91 -6.99 6.09 -4.33
C CYS A 91 -8.28 5.31 -4.02
N PRO A 92 -8.64 5.20 -2.74
CA PRO A 92 -9.65 4.25 -2.30
C PRO A 92 -11.06 4.67 -2.74
N GLY A 93 -11.81 3.70 -3.28
CA GLY A 93 -13.19 3.88 -3.74
C GLY A 93 -14.24 3.39 -2.75
N VAL A 94 -13.83 2.93 -1.57
CA VAL A 94 -14.71 2.33 -0.54
C VAL A 94 -15.64 3.32 0.17
N CYS A 95 -15.58 4.61 -0.18
CA CYS A 95 -16.43 5.65 0.40
C CYS A 95 -16.78 6.72 -0.66
N GLU A 96 -18.03 6.72 -1.13
CA GLU A 96 -18.50 7.58 -2.22
C GLU A 96 -18.45 9.09 -1.89
N THR A 97 -18.67 9.44 -0.63
CA THR A 97 -18.67 10.83 -0.15
C THR A 97 -17.28 11.33 0.23
N CYS A 98 -16.31 10.43 0.38
CA CYS A 98 -14.96 10.78 0.77
C CYS A 98 -14.18 11.38 -0.43
N ARG A 99 -13.19 12.22 -0.14
CA ARG A 99 -12.27 12.80 -1.12
C ARG A 99 -10.82 12.57 -0.67
N PRO A 100 -10.36 11.30 -0.64
CA PRO A 100 -9.00 10.98 -0.24
C PRO A 100 -7.99 11.64 -1.20
N PHE A 101 -6.79 11.95 -0.69
CA PHE A 101 -5.69 12.31 -1.56
C PHE A 101 -5.28 11.09 -2.39
N CYS A 102 -5.42 11.17 -3.71
CA CYS A 102 -5.07 10.07 -4.60
C CYS A 102 -3.66 10.26 -5.18
N GLY A 103 -2.89 9.18 -5.22
CA GLY A 103 -1.57 9.20 -5.85
C GLY A 103 -0.92 7.82 -5.93
N GLU A 104 0.17 7.79 -6.67
CA GLU A 104 0.96 6.59 -6.89
C GLU A 104 1.97 6.41 -5.76
N ILE A 105 2.27 5.17 -5.39
CA ILE A 105 3.20 4.89 -4.30
C ILE A 105 4.63 4.86 -4.87
N GLY A 106 5.46 5.76 -4.34
CA GLY A 106 6.88 5.85 -4.65
C GLY A 106 7.75 5.52 -3.44
N ILE A 107 9.04 5.83 -3.55
CA ILE A 107 10.02 5.69 -2.47
C ILE A 107 10.53 7.06 -2.06
N LEU A 108 10.41 7.37 -0.78
CA LEU A 108 11.04 8.52 -0.15
C LEU A 108 12.30 8.05 0.57
N VAL A 109 13.41 8.75 0.33
CA VAL A 109 14.70 8.47 0.97
C VAL A 109 14.93 9.49 2.08
N GLU A 110 14.88 9.03 3.32
CA GLU A 110 15.13 9.82 4.53
C GLU A 110 16.44 9.32 5.17
N GLY A 111 17.55 9.98 4.84
CA GLY A 111 18.88 9.52 5.21
C GLY A 111 19.20 8.16 4.58
N SER A 112 19.43 7.15 5.41
CA SER A 112 19.66 5.77 4.97
C SER A 112 18.37 4.94 4.84
N LYS A 113 17.21 5.49 5.22
CA LYS A 113 15.93 4.77 5.22
C LYS A 113 15.17 5.01 3.92
N ARG A 114 14.60 3.95 3.36
CA ARG A 114 13.71 3.99 2.20
C ARG A 114 12.29 3.63 2.64
N VAL A 115 11.42 4.62 2.68
CA VAL A 115 10.01 4.45 3.07
C VAL A 115 9.10 4.59 1.86
N LEU A 116 7.94 3.94 1.91
CA LEU A 116 6.92 4.09 0.88
C LEU A 116 6.06 5.32 1.21
N PHE A 117 5.71 6.09 0.18
CA PHE A 117 4.90 7.28 0.33
C PHE A 117 4.03 7.50 -0.91
N ILE A 118 2.96 8.29 -0.76
CA ILE A 118 2.19 8.77 -1.91
C ILE A 118 2.98 9.89 -2.59
N GLY A 119 3.45 9.60 -3.80
CA GLY A 119 4.16 10.52 -4.67
C GLY A 119 3.27 11.63 -5.21
N SER A 120 3.92 12.72 -5.59
CA SER A 120 3.35 13.79 -6.41
C SER A 120 3.45 13.44 -7.90
N ARG A 121 2.79 14.20 -8.80
CA ARG A 121 2.77 13.91 -10.25
C ARG A 121 4.15 13.88 -10.92
N SER A 122 5.15 14.51 -10.31
CA SER A 122 6.54 14.51 -10.80
C SER A 122 7.38 13.35 -10.27
N ASP A 123 6.90 12.65 -9.24
CA ASP A 123 7.60 11.50 -8.67
C ASP A 123 7.31 10.25 -9.53
N GLN A 124 8.34 9.46 -9.80
CA GLN A 124 8.14 8.17 -10.47
C GLN A 124 7.55 7.15 -9.50
N PRO A 125 6.52 6.38 -9.90
CA PRO A 125 5.99 5.32 -9.08
C PRO A 125 7.02 4.19 -8.91
N LEU A 126 6.90 3.47 -7.80
CA LEU A 126 7.66 2.24 -7.62
C LEU A 126 7.10 1.14 -8.54
N LYS A 127 7.90 0.75 -9.53
CA LYS A 127 7.65 -0.42 -10.37
C LYS A 127 7.88 -1.70 -9.58
N VAL A 128 6.91 -2.62 -9.59
CA VAL A 128 6.94 -3.88 -8.83
C VAL A 128 6.49 -5.07 -9.67
N THR A 129 7.08 -6.23 -9.37
CA THR A 129 6.63 -7.55 -9.80
C THR A 129 6.26 -8.38 -8.57
N PHE A 130 5.35 -9.35 -8.74
CA PHE A 130 4.93 -10.23 -7.66
C PHE A 130 5.35 -11.67 -7.97
N HIS A 131 6.09 -12.27 -7.05
CA HIS A 131 6.52 -13.66 -7.13
C HIS A 131 5.71 -14.47 -6.12
N LYS A 132 5.04 -15.51 -6.61
CA LYS A 132 4.30 -16.43 -5.75
C LYS A 132 5.29 -17.28 -4.93
N LEU A 133 4.97 -17.48 -3.66
CA LEU A 133 5.67 -18.40 -2.76
C LEU A 133 5.24 -19.84 -2.98
#